data_AF-A0A661C0V9-F1
#
_entry.id   AF-A0A661C0V9-F1
#
_cell.length_a   1.000
_cell.length_b   1.000
_cell.length_c   1.000
_cell.angle_alpha   90.00
_cell.angle_beta   90.00
_cell.angle_gamma   90.00
#
_symmetry.space_group_name_H-M   'P 1'
#
loop_
_entity.id
_entity.type
_entity.pdbx_description
1 polymer ?
#
loop_
_entity_poly.entity_id
_entity_poly.type
_entity_poly.pdbx_seq_one_letter_code
_entity_poly.pdbx_strand_id
1 'polypeptide(L)'
;DDIADREDIRDLPLVTIDGEDARDFDDAVYCEQQGSGWRLLVAIADVSHYVHPGMAMDDEALNRGNSVYFPQRVVPMLPEILSNGLCSLNPKIDRLCLVCELQINKQGKVKRHRFFEGVMRSAERLTYNKVASILIEKDKVVRETYKACIPHLENLYDLYKLLHKHRGEKGVLDFRSIEPCFEFDESQTVSSIYALERNDAHRLIEEFMLAANIAAAEFLLENEIPALYRVHEIPKSKKLEALHAFLGEMGLNLGGGEKPTAKDYANLIEKVKDREDAHLIETVLLRSMQLAVYSEKNMGHFGLAFPAYAHFTSPIRRYPDLMVHRAIRHLIRNKGSAGFAYSNKDMHSIAENCSLTDRRAEEASRDVIQWYKCEFMQGKVGEIYEGTISGVTSFGMFVELDGIYVEGLVHITALPADYYHFDPIGHRLTGERTGKNYRLGNRVKVKVMRVSLEDKKIDFELVE
;
A
#
# COMPACT_ATOMS: atom_id res chain seq x y z
N ASP A 1 30.18 14.84 -15.93
CA ASP A 1 29.65 14.55 -17.27
C ASP A 1 28.16 14.19 -17.24
N ASP A 2 27.68 13.36 -16.29
CA ASP A 2 26.27 12.88 -16.25
C ASP A 2 25.17 13.92 -15.98
N ILE A 3 25.52 15.19 -15.74
CA ILE A 3 24.58 16.29 -15.44
C ILE A 3 24.26 17.13 -16.68
N ALA A 4 25.14 17.14 -17.70
CA ALA A 4 25.11 18.17 -18.76
C ALA A 4 23.81 18.18 -19.59
N ASP A 5 23.18 17.03 -19.80
CA ASP A 5 21.96 16.87 -20.60
C ASP A 5 20.67 16.81 -19.75
N ARG A 6 20.75 17.14 -18.46
CA ARG A 6 19.62 17.06 -17.52
C ARG A 6 19.07 18.42 -17.17
N GLU A 7 17.77 18.52 -16.93
CA GLU A 7 17.17 19.75 -16.42
C GLU A 7 17.65 20.02 -15.00
N ASP A 8 18.16 21.24 -14.77
CA ASP A 8 18.62 21.67 -13.46
C ASP A 8 17.44 22.15 -12.62
N ILE A 9 17.09 21.38 -11.60
CA ILE A 9 16.03 21.69 -10.64
C ILE A 9 16.59 21.76 -9.21
N ARG A 10 17.90 21.95 -9.05
CA ARG A 10 18.57 21.99 -7.73
C ARG A 10 18.14 23.18 -6.86
N ASP A 11 17.68 24.25 -7.48
CA ASP A 11 17.19 25.45 -6.79
C ASP A 11 15.72 25.33 -6.34
N LEU A 12 15.00 24.29 -6.80
CA LEU A 12 13.65 24.01 -6.31
C LEU A 12 13.73 23.32 -4.95
N PRO A 13 12.93 23.76 -3.96
CA PRO A 13 12.98 23.23 -2.59
C PRO A 13 12.20 21.91 -2.48
N LEU A 14 12.59 20.91 -3.28
CA LEU A 14 12.10 19.55 -3.21
C LEU A 14 12.44 18.94 -1.84
N VAL A 15 11.52 18.20 -1.24
CA VAL A 15 11.73 17.51 0.04
C VAL A 15 11.41 16.03 -0.07
N THR A 16 12.08 15.21 0.73
CA THR A 16 11.71 13.80 0.94
C THR A 16 10.93 13.68 2.24
N ILE A 17 9.89 12.84 2.29
CA ILE A 17 9.04 12.64 3.46
C ILE A 17 8.80 11.14 3.65
N ASP A 18 9.47 10.57 4.64
CA ASP A 18 9.54 9.11 4.84
C ASP A 18 9.37 8.73 6.32
N GLY A 19 9.37 7.43 6.63
CA GLY A 19 9.44 6.96 8.03
C GLY A 19 10.77 7.31 8.71
N GLU A 20 10.82 7.32 10.03
CA GLU A 20 12.02 7.58 10.84
C GLU A 20 13.18 6.62 10.50
N ASP A 21 12.86 5.35 10.26
CA ASP A 21 13.84 4.30 9.99
C ASP A 21 14.24 4.19 8.51
N ALA A 22 13.55 4.90 7.62
CA ALA A 22 13.86 4.88 6.18
C ALA A 22 15.25 5.45 5.90
N ARG A 23 15.95 4.82 4.94
CA ARG A 23 17.29 5.19 4.47
C ARG A 23 17.39 5.28 2.93
N ASP A 24 16.37 4.77 2.25
CA ASP A 24 16.24 4.61 0.81
C ASP A 24 15.15 5.54 0.25
N PHE A 25 15.44 6.85 0.22
CA PHE A 25 14.49 7.86 -0.27
C PHE A 25 14.34 7.79 -1.80
N ASP A 26 13.27 7.14 -2.27
CA ASP A 26 12.91 6.97 -3.69
C ASP A 26 12.35 8.26 -4.30
N ASP A 27 11.57 9.02 -3.54
CA ASP A 27 10.77 10.13 -4.06
C ASP A 27 11.00 11.46 -3.31
N ALA A 28 10.90 12.55 -4.07
CA ALA A 28 10.89 13.90 -3.55
C ALA A 28 9.80 14.73 -4.24
N VAL A 29 9.18 15.63 -3.47
CA VAL A 29 8.01 16.38 -3.93
C VAL A 29 8.17 17.88 -3.78
N TYR A 30 7.62 18.62 -4.73
CA TYR A 30 7.50 20.08 -4.70
C TYR A 30 6.25 20.51 -5.46
N CYS A 31 5.53 21.52 -4.98
CA CYS A 31 4.47 22.12 -5.79
C CYS A 31 4.36 23.63 -5.60
N GLU A 32 3.78 24.27 -6.62
CA GLU A 32 3.52 25.70 -6.65
C GLU A 32 2.19 26.01 -7.35
N GLN A 33 1.56 27.11 -6.96
CA GLN A 33 0.38 27.60 -7.65
C GLN A 33 0.77 28.16 -9.02
N GLN A 34 0.02 27.77 -10.05
CA GLN A 34 0.20 28.29 -11.41
C GLN A 34 -1.15 28.76 -11.96
N GLY A 35 -1.36 30.08 -11.94
CA GLY A 35 -2.67 30.68 -12.25
C GLY A 35 -3.73 30.21 -11.25
N SER A 36 -4.82 29.62 -11.74
CA SER A 36 -5.83 28.99 -10.86
C SER A 36 -5.55 27.53 -10.52
N GLY A 37 -4.48 26.94 -11.08
CA GLY A 37 -4.12 25.54 -10.90
C GLY A 37 -2.85 25.36 -10.08
N TRP A 38 -2.26 24.19 -10.21
CA TRP A 38 -1.04 23.79 -9.52
C TRP A 38 -0.09 23.11 -10.50
N ARG A 39 1.20 23.33 -10.27
CA ARG A 39 2.28 22.55 -10.84
C ARG A 39 2.85 21.68 -9.72
N LEU A 40 2.84 20.37 -9.92
CA LEU A 40 3.42 19.38 -9.00
C LEU A 40 4.59 18.70 -9.68
N LEU A 41 5.73 18.63 -8.99
CA LEU A 41 6.88 17.86 -9.37
C LEU A 41 7.01 16.67 -8.42
N VAL A 42 7.10 15.48 -9.00
CA VAL A 42 7.45 14.24 -8.31
C VAL A 42 8.76 13.76 -8.92
N ALA A 43 9.87 13.97 -8.20
CA ALA A 43 11.19 13.55 -8.62
C ALA A 43 11.51 12.18 -8.03
N ILE A 44 11.82 11.20 -8.87
CA ILE A 44 12.11 9.83 -8.46
C ILE A 44 13.58 9.51 -8.69
N ALA A 45 14.20 8.79 -7.75
CA ALA A 45 15.55 8.25 -7.84
C ALA A 45 15.83 7.63 -9.21
N ASP A 46 16.90 8.07 -9.89
CA ASP A 46 17.17 7.64 -11.25
C ASP A 46 17.90 6.27 -11.33
N VAL A 47 17.27 5.22 -10.79
CA VAL A 47 17.88 3.89 -10.65
C VAL A 47 18.26 3.28 -12.01
N SER A 48 17.46 3.54 -13.05
CA SER A 48 17.73 3.05 -14.41
C SER A 48 19.02 3.60 -15.03
N HIS A 49 19.58 4.68 -14.46
CA HIS A 49 20.89 5.20 -14.83
C HIS A 49 22.03 4.35 -14.27
N TYR A 50 21.86 3.78 -13.08
CA TYR A 50 22.90 3.01 -12.40
C TYR A 50 22.78 1.50 -12.65
N VAL A 51 21.58 1.01 -12.94
CA VAL A 51 21.27 -0.41 -13.15
C VAL A 51 20.84 -0.64 -14.60
N HIS A 52 21.80 -0.96 -15.46
CA HIS A 52 21.57 -1.19 -16.88
C HIS A 52 21.20 -2.64 -17.21
N PRO A 53 20.42 -2.86 -18.29
CA PRO A 53 20.09 -4.21 -18.76
C PRO A 53 21.33 -5.08 -18.96
N GLY A 54 21.29 -6.31 -18.45
CA GLY A 54 22.35 -7.32 -18.60
C GLY A 54 23.57 -7.13 -17.67
N MET A 55 23.53 -6.18 -16.73
CA MET A 55 24.46 -6.16 -15.62
C MET A 55 24.10 -7.26 -14.61
N ALA A 56 25.09 -7.81 -13.90
CA ALA A 56 24.84 -8.76 -12.81
C ALA A 56 23.87 -8.21 -11.74
N MET A 57 23.86 -6.89 -11.56
CA MET A 57 22.95 -6.22 -10.66
C MET A 57 21.51 -6.16 -11.17
N ASP A 58 21.31 -6.06 -12.48
CA ASP A 58 19.99 -6.13 -13.11
C ASP A 58 19.41 -7.54 -12.97
N ASP A 59 20.22 -8.55 -13.26
CA ASP A 59 19.84 -9.96 -13.12
C ASP A 59 19.43 -10.28 -11.67
N GLU A 60 20.20 -9.79 -10.69
CA GLU A 60 19.88 -9.97 -9.27
C GLU A 60 18.65 -9.15 -8.83
N ALA A 61 18.47 -7.93 -9.36
CA ALA A 61 17.27 -7.13 -9.08
C ALA A 61 16.01 -7.81 -9.64
N LEU A 62 16.08 -8.41 -10.83
CA LEU A 62 15.00 -9.21 -11.42
C LEU A 62 14.75 -10.49 -10.60
N ASN A 63 15.80 -11.18 -10.16
CA ASN A 63 15.69 -12.39 -9.33
C ASN A 63 15.00 -12.12 -7.98
N ARG A 64 15.31 -10.98 -7.34
CA ARG A 64 14.64 -10.53 -6.11
C ARG A 64 13.23 -10.03 -6.37
N GLY A 65 13.04 -9.25 -7.44
CA GLY A 65 11.79 -8.62 -7.86
C GLY A 65 11.39 -7.39 -7.03
N ASN A 66 11.56 -7.46 -5.72
CA ASN A 66 11.28 -6.37 -4.77
C ASN A 66 12.10 -6.50 -3.49
N SER A 67 12.21 -5.40 -2.73
CA SER A 67 12.72 -5.43 -1.36
C SER A 67 11.71 -6.15 -0.45
N VAL A 68 12.21 -6.86 0.56
CA VAL A 68 11.39 -7.53 1.59
C VAL A 68 11.63 -6.87 2.94
N TYR A 69 10.56 -6.42 3.58
CA TYR A 69 10.61 -5.69 4.85
C TYR A 69 10.13 -6.60 5.99
N PHE A 70 11.08 -7.12 6.76
CA PHE A 70 10.79 -7.81 8.02
C PHE A 70 10.89 -6.82 9.19
N PRO A 71 10.26 -7.11 10.34
CA PRO A 71 10.57 -6.40 11.57
C PRO A 71 12.08 -6.45 11.84
N GLN A 72 12.69 -5.28 12.11
CA GLN A 72 14.14 -5.04 12.29
C GLN A 72 15.06 -5.30 11.10
N ARG A 73 14.60 -5.83 9.97
CA ARG A 73 15.49 -6.20 8.86
C ARG A 73 14.87 -6.01 7.49
N VAL A 74 15.61 -5.34 6.62
CA VAL A 74 15.27 -5.24 5.19
C VAL A 74 16.19 -6.16 4.39
N VAL A 75 15.61 -6.92 3.45
CA VAL A 75 16.35 -7.58 2.38
C VAL A 75 16.15 -6.74 1.12
N PRO A 76 17.08 -5.83 0.79
CA PRO A 76 16.85 -4.86 -0.28
C PRO A 76 16.95 -5.51 -1.65
N MET A 77 16.20 -4.99 -2.63
CA MET A 77 16.30 -5.43 -4.03
C MET A 77 17.68 -5.10 -4.63
N LEU A 78 18.22 -3.94 -4.26
CA LEU A 78 19.52 -3.45 -4.71
C LEU A 78 20.52 -3.41 -3.55
N PRO A 79 21.84 -3.45 -3.82
CA PRO A 79 22.84 -3.30 -2.77
C PRO A 79 22.72 -1.97 -2.03
N GLU A 80 22.95 -1.99 -0.70
CA GLU A 80 22.78 -0.82 0.18
C GLU A 80 23.60 0.40 -0.25
N ILE A 81 24.78 0.19 -0.84
CA ILE A 81 25.63 1.28 -1.35
C ILE A 81 24.95 2.10 -2.44
N LEU A 82 24.04 1.47 -3.21
CA LEU A 82 23.22 2.16 -4.19
C LEU A 82 21.92 2.64 -3.59
N SER A 83 21.17 1.76 -2.92
CA SER A 83 19.83 2.09 -2.41
C SER A 83 19.87 3.23 -1.40
N ASN A 84 20.84 3.26 -0.49
CA ASN A 84 20.95 4.27 0.57
C ASN A 84 21.90 5.43 0.18
N GLY A 85 22.67 5.25 -0.90
CA GLY A 85 23.73 6.15 -1.32
C GLY A 85 23.40 6.93 -2.60
N LEU A 86 23.79 6.37 -3.74
CA LEU A 86 23.75 7.04 -5.04
C LEU A 86 22.33 7.22 -5.61
N CYS A 87 21.44 6.25 -5.36
CA CYS A 87 20.05 6.32 -5.80
C CYS A 87 19.19 7.13 -4.83
N SER A 88 19.43 7.02 -3.52
CA SER A 88 18.66 7.76 -2.52
C SER A 88 18.80 9.27 -2.68
N LEU A 89 17.67 9.97 -2.67
CA LEU A 89 17.52 11.42 -2.78
C LEU A 89 17.92 12.16 -1.50
N ASN A 90 19.14 11.89 -1.02
CA ASN A 90 19.69 12.40 0.22
C ASN A 90 19.70 13.95 0.31
N PRO A 91 19.47 14.53 1.51
CA PRO A 91 19.36 15.96 1.71
C PRO A 91 20.68 16.69 1.39
N LYS A 92 20.56 17.87 0.78
CA LYS A 92 21.64 18.82 0.49
C LYS A 92 22.75 18.32 -0.45
N ILE A 93 22.54 17.20 -1.15
CA ILE A 93 23.51 16.66 -2.11
C ILE A 93 22.83 16.51 -3.48
N ASP A 94 23.59 16.75 -4.56
CA ASP A 94 23.10 16.61 -5.92
C ASP A 94 22.79 15.13 -6.22
N ARG A 95 21.60 14.89 -6.81
CA ARG A 95 21.12 13.56 -7.20
C ARG A 95 20.45 13.58 -8.55
N LEU A 96 20.67 12.51 -9.30
CA LEU A 96 20.01 12.27 -10.57
C LEU A 96 18.61 11.75 -10.30
N CYS A 97 17.63 12.31 -11.01
CA CYS A 97 16.23 11.92 -10.87
C CYS A 97 15.56 11.80 -12.24
N LEU A 98 14.51 10.98 -12.29
CA LEU A 98 13.52 10.97 -13.35
C LEU A 98 12.26 11.64 -12.80
N VAL A 99 11.85 12.75 -13.42
CA VAL A 99 10.84 13.65 -12.86
C VAL A 99 9.53 13.51 -13.62
N CYS A 100 8.44 13.37 -12.87
CA CYS A 100 7.08 13.55 -13.37
C CYS A 100 6.60 14.95 -12.98
N GLU A 101 6.35 15.80 -13.97
CA GLU A 101 5.74 17.12 -13.79
C GLU A 101 4.26 17.07 -14.19
N LEU A 102 3.39 17.51 -13.29
CA LEU A 102 1.94 17.47 -13.44
C LEU A 102 1.36 18.88 -13.39
N GLN A 103 0.51 19.20 -14.36
CA GLN A 103 -0.29 20.42 -14.40
C GLN A 103 -1.72 20.09 -13.98
N ILE A 104 -2.14 20.58 -12.83
CA ILE A 104 -3.39 20.23 -12.16
C ILE A 104 -4.31 21.45 -12.13
N ASN A 105 -5.57 21.30 -12.52
CA ASN A 105 -6.52 22.41 -12.48
C ASN A 105 -7.10 22.65 -11.07
N LYS A 106 -7.90 23.71 -10.90
CA LYS A 106 -8.58 24.05 -9.65
C LYS A 106 -9.57 23.01 -9.12
N GLN A 107 -9.81 21.92 -9.86
CA GLN A 107 -10.68 20.80 -9.47
C GLN A 107 -9.89 19.54 -9.11
N GLY A 108 -8.55 19.59 -9.08
CA GLY A 108 -7.73 18.41 -8.79
C GLY A 108 -7.59 17.45 -9.98
N LYS A 109 -8.00 17.85 -11.19
CA LYS A 109 -7.82 17.05 -12.41
C LYS A 109 -6.47 17.38 -13.06
N VAL A 110 -5.64 16.36 -13.26
CA VAL A 110 -4.44 16.43 -14.10
C VAL A 110 -4.85 16.77 -15.53
N LYS A 111 -4.24 17.82 -16.09
CA LYS A 111 -4.50 18.33 -17.45
C LYS A 111 -3.39 17.99 -18.42
N ARG A 112 -2.15 18.00 -17.95
CA ARG A 112 -0.95 17.66 -18.71
C ARG A 112 0.05 17.02 -17.75
N HIS A 113 0.83 16.10 -18.28
CA HIS A 113 1.98 15.54 -17.62
C HIS A 113 3.20 15.65 -18.54
N ARG A 114 4.40 15.69 -17.95
CA ARG A 114 5.68 15.68 -18.68
C ARG A 114 6.67 14.86 -17.88
N PHE A 115 7.45 14.02 -18.57
CA PHE A 115 8.58 13.30 -17.98
C PHE A 115 9.90 13.86 -18.52
N PHE A 116 10.89 14.03 -17.64
CA PHE A 116 12.23 14.47 -18.03
C PHE A 116 13.30 13.97 -17.06
N GLU A 117 14.53 13.85 -17.55
CA GLU A 117 15.71 13.55 -16.73
C GLU A 117 16.21 14.84 -16.06
N GLY A 118 16.34 14.83 -14.74
CA GLY A 118 16.72 16.01 -13.95
C GLY A 118 17.89 15.77 -13.01
N VAL A 119 18.48 16.87 -12.54
CA VAL A 119 19.37 16.91 -11.38
C VAL A 119 18.70 17.73 -10.28
N MET A 120 18.58 17.16 -9.09
CA MET A 120 17.95 17.81 -7.93
C MET A 120 18.89 17.85 -6.73
N ARG A 121 18.55 18.68 -5.76
CA ARG A 121 19.19 18.72 -4.44
C ARG A 121 18.09 18.82 -3.40
N SER A 122 17.83 17.72 -2.69
CA SER A 122 16.76 17.72 -1.68
C SER A 122 17.03 18.81 -0.63
N ALA A 123 16.05 19.68 -0.43
CA ALA A 123 16.14 20.77 0.51
C ALA A 123 16.08 20.26 1.95
N GLU A 124 15.36 19.19 2.24
CA GLU A 124 15.26 18.65 3.59
C GLU A 124 14.82 17.18 3.57
N ARG A 125 15.31 16.40 4.54
CA ARG A 125 14.81 15.05 4.82
C ARG A 125 13.84 15.15 5.99
N LEU A 126 12.56 15.00 5.70
CA LEU A 126 11.49 15.08 6.70
C LEU A 126 10.97 13.68 7.07
N THR A 127 10.27 13.60 8.20
CA THR A 127 9.49 12.42 8.60
C THR A 127 8.00 12.72 8.45
N TYR A 128 7.15 11.71 8.28
CA TYR A 128 5.70 11.90 8.34
C TYR A 128 5.25 12.60 9.63
N ASN A 129 5.80 12.22 10.79
CA ASN A 129 5.45 12.83 12.08
C ASN A 129 5.83 14.31 12.14
N LYS A 130 7.05 14.70 11.78
CA LYS A 130 7.44 16.12 11.65
C LYS A 130 6.52 16.91 10.72
N VAL A 131 6.15 16.35 9.57
CA VAL A 131 5.25 17.03 8.61
C VAL A 131 3.85 17.20 9.20
N ALA A 132 3.35 16.18 9.90
CA ALA A 132 2.10 16.27 10.67
C ALA A 132 2.18 17.36 11.75
N SER A 133 3.27 17.42 12.53
CA SER A 133 3.46 18.46 13.53
C SER A 133 3.53 19.87 12.92
N ILE A 134 4.14 20.02 11.74
CA ILE A 134 4.23 21.30 11.03
C ILE A 134 2.87 21.75 10.49
N LEU A 135 2.14 20.88 9.80
CA LEU A 135 0.97 21.24 9.00
C LEU A 135 -0.36 21.10 9.77
N ILE A 136 -0.46 20.06 10.59
CA ILE A 136 -1.71 19.66 11.26
C ILE A 136 -1.75 20.25 12.67
N GLU A 137 -0.77 19.88 13.51
CA GLU A 137 -0.70 20.34 14.90
C GLU A 137 -0.26 21.81 15.00
N LYS A 138 0.42 22.30 13.96
CA LYS A 138 1.00 23.64 13.88
C LYS A 138 1.92 23.94 15.05
N ASP A 139 2.74 22.97 15.45
CA ASP A 139 3.71 23.10 16.53
C ASP A 139 4.68 24.26 16.24
N LYS A 140 4.76 25.22 17.17
CA LYS A 140 5.56 26.44 17.00
C LYS A 140 7.06 26.18 16.94
N VAL A 141 7.56 25.21 17.71
CA VAL A 141 8.99 24.90 17.83
C VAL A 141 9.47 24.18 16.56
N VAL A 142 8.72 23.17 16.12
CA VAL A 142 9.04 22.44 14.89
C VAL A 142 8.93 23.37 13.68
N ARG A 143 7.90 24.23 13.63
CA ARG A 143 7.75 25.24 12.56
C ARG A 143 8.91 26.24 12.51
N GLU A 144 9.40 26.76 13.63
CA GLU A 144 10.56 27.66 13.58
C GLU A 144 11.82 26.94 13.09
N THR A 145 12.00 25.67 13.45
CA THR A 145 13.11 24.83 12.96
C THR A 145 13.09 24.66 11.44
N TYR A 146 11.90 24.43 10.85
CA TYR A 146 11.72 24.17 9.41
C TYR A 146 11.14 25.35 8.63
N LYS A 147 11.35 26.57 9.13
CA LYS A 147 10.71 27.80 8.62
C LYS A 147 10.86 28.01 7.12
N ALA A 148 12.01 27.68 6.55
CA ALA A 148 12.28 27.81 5.12
C ALA A 148 11.41 26.88 4.26
N CYS A 149 11.01 25.72 4.78
CA CYS A 149 10.19 24.74 4.07
C CYS A 149 8.69 25.02 4.19
N ILE A 150 8.25 25.80 5.19
CA ILE A 150 6.83 26.00 5.50
C ILE A 150 5.99 26.41 4.29
N PRO A 151 6.35 27.44 3.49
CA PRO A 151 5.50 27.86 2.37
C PRO A 151 5.26 26.73 1.37
N HIS A 152 6.27 25.89 1.15
CA HIS A 152 6.21 24.76 0.22
C HIS A 152 5.42 23.58 0.80
N LEU A 153 5.58 23.30 2.09
CA LEU A 153 4.79 22.27 2.78
C LEU A 153 3.30 22.64 2.83
N GLU A 154 2.98 23.92 3.04
CA GLU A 154 1.59 24.41 3.02
C GLU A 154 0.98 24.30 1.61
N ASN A 155 1.76 24.62 0.56
CA ASN A 155 1.35 24.37 -0.83
C ASN A 155 1.04 22.89 -1.09
N LEU A 156 1.93 21.98 -0.65
CA LEU A 156 1.69 20.54 -0.79
C LEU A 156 0.41 20.14 -0.05
N TYR A 157 0.17 20.67 1.15
CA TYR A 157 -1.04 20.36 1.91
C TYR A 157 -2.33 20.85 1.25
N ASP A 158 -2.30 22.05 0.67
CA ASP A 158 -3.44 22.60 -0.08
C ASP A 158 -3.73 21.79 -1.35
N LEU A 159 -2.69 21.37 -2.07
CA LEU A 159 -2.84 20.49 -3.22
C LEU A 159 -3.35 19.09 -2.80
N TYR A 160 -2.83 18.52 -1.72
CA TYR A 160 -3.31 17.25 -1.17
C TYR A 160 -4.81 17.28 -0.90
N LYS A 161 -5.31 18.29 -0.17
CA LYS A 161 -6.75 18.42 0.13
C LYS A 161 -7.59 18.47 -1.15
N LEU A 162 -7.09 19.15 -2.18
CA LEU A 162 -7.76 19.23 -3.48
C LEU A 162 -7.81 17.87 -4.18
N LEU A 163 -6.69 17.15 -4.25
CA LEU A 163 -6.62 15.82 -4.86
C LEU A 163 -7.45 14.79 -4.09
N HIS A 164 -7.34 14.78 -2.77
CA HIS A 164 -8.07 13.86 -1.90
C HIS A 164 -9.59 14.04 -2.05
N LYS A 165 -10.08 15.29 -2.10
CA LYS A 165 -11.49 15.57 -2.39
C LYS A 165 -11.89 15.04 -3.78
N HIS A 166 -11.09 15.31 -4.80
CA HIS A 166 -11.37 14.85 -6.16
C HIS A 166 -11.41 13.31 -6.27
N ARG A 167 -10.53 12.62 -5.54
CA ARG A 167 -10.49 11.16 -5.42
C ARG A 167 -11.76 10.60 -4.77
N GLY A 168 -12.24 11.23 -3.69
CA GLY A 168 -13.50 10.86 -3.03
C GLY A 168 -14.71 10.94 -3.97
N GLU A 169 -14.77 11.94 -4.85
CA GLU A 169 -15.84 12.08 -5.84
C GLU A 169 -15.85 10.95 -6.91
N LYS A 170 -14.71 10.28 -7.13
CA LYS A 170 -14.55 9.18 -8.08
C LYS A 170 -14.94 7.80 -7.51
N GLY A 171 -15.22 7.69 -6.21
CA GLY A 171 -15.60 6.43 -5.57
C GLY A 171 -14.41 5.46 -5.45
N VAL A 172 -13.21 5.98 -5.18
CA VAL A 172 -12.05 5.15 -4.83
C VAL A 172 -12.34 4.45 -3.51
N LEU A 173 -11.96 3.17 -3.44
CA LEU A 173 -12.17 2.36 -2.25
C LEU A 173 -11.06 2.64 -1.25
N ASP A 174 -11.44 3.10 -0.07
CA ASP A 174 -10.53 3.29 1.06
C ASP A 174 -10.95 2.35 2.18
N PHE A 175 -10.35 1.16 2.20
CA PHE A 175 -10.55 0.21 3.28
C PHE A 175 -9.60 0.57 4.42
N ARG A 176 -10.12 0.58 5.64
CA ARG A 176 -9.29 0.72 6.83
C ARG A 176 -8.50 -0.58 7.02
N SER A 177 -7.22 -0.57 6.67
CA SER A 177 -6.27 -1.60 7.10
C SER A 177 -5.60 -1.17 8.40
N ILE A 178 -5.34 -2.15 9.26
CA ILE A 178 -4.50 -1.98 10.45
C ILE A 178 -3.17 -2.65 10.13
N GLU A 179 -2.11 -1.87 10.17
CA GLU A 179 -0.74 -2.38 10.02
C GLU A 179 -0.11 -2.48 11.41
N PRO A 180 0.19 -3.70 11.91
CA PRO A 180 0.84 -3.87 13.20
C PRO A 180 2.32 -3.50 13.12
N CYS A 181 2.75 -2.63 14.03
CA CYS A 181 4.14 -2.29 14.31
C CYS A 181 4.59 -2.95 15.61
N PHE A 182 5.89 -3.24 15.70
CA PHE A 182 6.51 -3.92 16.82
C PHE A 182 7.55 -3.02 17.46
N GLU A 183 7.44 -2.81 18.77
CA GLU A 183 8.54 -2.26 19.56
C GLU A 183 9.37 -3.40 20.13
N PHE A 184 10.67 -3.20 20.18
CA PHE A 184 11.61 -4.19 20.70
C PHE A 184 12.41 -3.60 21.86
N ASP A 185 12.65 -4.43 22.87
CA ASP A 185 13.50 -4.08 24.00
C ASP A 185 15.00 -4.26 23.70
N GLU A 186 15.85 -3.97 24.69
CA GLU A 186 17.31 -4.11 24.58
C GLU A 186 17.77 -5.56 24.31
N SER A 187 16.94 -6.55 24.63
CA SER A 187 17.18 -7.98 24.35
C SER A 187 16.67 -8.42 22.97
N GLN A 188 16.18 -7.50 22.14
CA GLN A 188 15.54 -7.77 20.84
C GLN A 188 14.25 -8.60 20.93
N THR A 189 13.58 -8.60 22.08
CA THR A 189 12.28 -9.23 22.28
C THR A 189 11.16 -8.21 22.07
N VAL A 190 10.00 -8.65 21.56
CA VAL A 190 8.85 -7.76 21.35
C VAL A 190 8.33 -7.25 22.69
N SER A 191 8.45 -5.94 22.92
CA SER A 191 7.96 -5.27 24.13
C SER A 191 6.50 -4.80 23.99
N SER A 192 6.10 -4.39 22.78
CA SER A 192 4.73 -3.96 22.49
C SER A 192 4.37 -4.17 21.02
N ILE A 193 3.06 -4.28 20.75
CA ILE A 193 2.49 -4.28 19.40
C ILE A 193 1.47 -3.15 19.35
N TYR A 194 1.56 -2.30 18.33
CA TYR A 194 0.67 -1.17 18.17
C TYR A 194 0.28 -1.01 16.69
N ALA A 195 -0.82 -0.30 16.41
CA ALA A 195 -1.21 -0.01 15.04
C ALA A 195 -0.46 1.21 14.52
N LEU A 196 0.02 1.15 13.29
CA LEU A 196 0.58 2.31 12.60
C LEU A 196 -0.51 3.38 12.43
N GLU A 197 -0.27 4.57 12.97
CA GLU A 197 -1.21 5.68 12.88
C GLU A 197 -1.00 6.47 11.58
N ARG A 198 -1.90 6.28 10.61
CA ARG A 198 -1.84 6.94 9.31
C ARG A 198 -2.43 8.35 9.37
N ASN A 199 -1.55 9.36 9.46
CA ASN A 199 -1.90 10.78 9.43
C ASN A 199 -1.92 11.38 8.00
N ASP A 200 -2.30 12.66 7.86
CA ASP A 200 -2.41 13.32 6.55
C ASP A 200 -1.06 13.48 5.82
N ALA A 201 0.09 13.46 6.50
CA ALA A 201 1.38 13.50 5.82
C ALA A 201 1.61 12.25 4.97
N HIS A 202 1.20 11.08 5.47
CA HIS A 202 1.21 9.82 4.71
C HIS A 202 0.28 9.92 3.49
N ARG A 203 -0.95 10.41 3.70
CA ARG A 203 -1.95 10.54 2.64
C ARG A 203 -1.53 11.54 1.55
N LEU A 204 -0.85 12.62 1.94
CA LEU A 204 -0.32 13.63 1.03
C LEU A 204 0.69 13.02 0.05
N ILE A 205 1.67 12.27 0.54
CA ILE A 205 2.64 11.59 -0.31
C ILE A 205 1.95 10.55 -1.20
N GLU A 206 1.03 9.76 -0.65
CA GLU A 206 0.24 8.79 -1.41
C GLU A 206 -0.50 9.43 -2.60
N GLU A 207 -1.21 10.56 -2.41
CA GLU A 207 -1.93 11.24 -3.50
C GLU A 207 -0.98 11.69 -4.62
N PHE A 208 0.22 12.15 -4.28
CA PHE A 208 1.21 12.57 -5.27
C PHE A 208 1.81 11.39 -6.02
N MET A 209 2.12 10.30 -5.31
CA MET A 209 2.61 9.07 -5.94
C MET A 209 1.54 8.44 -6.83
N LEU A 210 0.28 8.43 -6.41
CA LEU A 210 -0.85 8.01 -7.24
C LEU A 210 -0.94 8.83 -8.52
N ALA A 211 -0.88 10.16 -8.42
CA ALA A 211 -0.95 11.03 -9.58
C ALA A 211 0.21 10.79 -10.57
N ALA A 212 1.43 10.60 -10.07
CA ALA A 212 2.60 10.28 -10.91
C ALA A 212 2.49 8.89 -11.56
N ASN A 213 2.04 7.88 -10.81
CA ASN A 213 1.83 6.51 -11.30
C ASN A 213 0.75 6.44 -12.40
N ILE A 214 -0.34 7.22 -12.28
CA ILE A 214 -1.37 7.32 -13.32
C ILE A 214 -0.78 7.99 -14.57
N ALA A 215 -0.08 9.11 -14.41
CA ALA A 215 0.55 9.81 -15.53
C ALA A 215 1.58 8.92 -16.25
N ALA A 216 2.33 8.09 -15.51
CA ALA A 216 3.26 7.14 -16.10
C ALA A 216 2.51 6.09 -16.94
N ALA A 217 1.42 5.53 -16.43
CA ALA A 217 0.60 4.56 -17.18
C ALA A 217 0.00 5.17 -18.45
N GLU A 218 -0.55 6.39 -18.36
CA GLU A 218 -1.09 7.12 -19.52
C GLU A 218 0.01 7.37 -20.56
N PHE A 219 1.17 7.86 -20.14
CA PHE A 219 2.31 8.13 -21.03
C PHE A 219 2.81 6.88 -21.76
N LEU A 220 2.87 5.74 -21.08
CA LEU A 220 3.26 4.47 -21.69
C LEU A 220 2.25 3.99 -22.73
N LEU A 221 0.95 4.12 -22.44
CA LEU A 221 -0.14 3.74 -23.35
C LEU A 221 -0.16 4.63 -24.60
N GLU A 222 -0.04 5.95 -24.43
CA GLU A 222 -0.04 6.93 -25.53
C GLU A 222 1.10 6.69 -26.54
N ASN A 223 2.22 6.14 -26.08
CA ASN A 223 3.41 5.88 -26.91
C ASN A 223 3.52 4.42 -27.37
N GLU A 224 2.55 3.56 -27.04
CA GLU A 224 2.50 2.14 -27.43
C GLU A 224 3.81 1.38 -27.14
N ILE A 225 4.50 1.72 -26.04
CA ILE A 225 5.73 1.04 -25.64
C ILE A 225 5.41 -0.18 -24.78
N PRO A 226 6.07 -1.35 -24.99
CA PRO A 226 5.94 -2.48 -24.07
C PRO A 226 6.29 -2.08 -22.63
N ALA A 227 5.38 -2.31 -21.70
CA ALA A 227 5.53 -1.88 -20.32
C ALA A 227 4.73 -2.77 -19.34
N LEU A 228 4.96 -2.55 -18.05
CA LEU A 228 4.24 -3.24 -16.97
C LEU A 228 3.19 -2.32 -16.36
N TYR A 229 1.99 -2.85 -16.19
CA TYR A 229 0.87 -2.20 -15.51
C TYR A 229 0.59 -2.92 -14.20
N ARG A 230 0.18 -2.17 -13.17
CA ARG A 230 -0.36 -2.75 -11.94
C ARG A 230 -1.87 -2.83 -12.11
N VAL A 231 -2.36 -4.04 -12.32
CA VAL A 231 -3.77 -4.31 -12.63
C VAL A 231 -4.49 -4.87 -11.41
N HIS A 232 -5.73 -4.48 -11.24
CA HIS A 232 -6.64 -5.04 -10.24
C HIS A 232 -7.98 -5.26 -10.93
N GLU A 233 -8.29 -6.51 -11.26
CA GLU A 233 -9.52 -6.86 -11.97
C GLU A 233 -10.74 -6.80 -11.05
N ILE A 234 -11.93 -6.76 -11.67
CA ILE A 234 -13.18 -6.93 -10.93
C ILE A 234 -13.21 -8.30 -10.23
N PRO A 235 -13.96 -8.43 -9.12
CA PRO A 235 -14.19 -9.71 -8.48
C PRO A 235 -14.73 -10.76 -9.47
N LYS A 236 -14.22 -11.99 -9.37
CA LYS A 236 -14.71 -13.12 -10.20
C LYS A 236 -16.18 -13.43 -9.89
N SER A 237 -16.92 -13.93 -10.88
CA SER A 237 -18.38 -14.22 -10.77
C SER A 237 -18.77 -14.99 -9.51
N LYS A 238 -18.05 -16.07 -9.17
CA LYS A 238 -18.30 -16.85 -7.94
C LYS A 238 -18.17 -16.02 -6.65
N LYS A 239 -17.19 -15.12 -6.58
CA LYS A 239 -17.01 -14.23 -5.41
C LYS A 239 -18.11 -13.17 -5.37
N LEU A 240 -18.56 -12.66 -6.52
CA LEU A 240 -19.70 -11.73 -6.61
C LEU A 240 -21.02 -12.39 -6.21
N GLU A 241 -21.27 -13.61 -6.66
CA GLU A 241 -22.47 -14.39 -6.27
C GLU A 241 -22.52 -14.59 -4.76
N ALA A 242 -21.41 -15.01 -4.14
CA ALA A 242 -21.31 -15.15 -2.69
C ALA A 242 -21.52 -13.82 -1.97
N LEU A 243 -20.95 -12.73 -2.48
CA LEU A 243 -21.14 -11.39 -1.93
C LEU A 243 -22.60 -10.93 -2.02
N HIS A 244 -23.26 -11.12 -3.16
CA HIS A 244 -24.68 -10.78 -3.33
C HIS A 244 -25.58 -11.60 -2.41
N ALA A 245 -25.30 -12.90 -2.24
CA ALA A 245 -26.03 -13.75 -1.31
C ALA A 245 -25.88 -13.24 0.14
N PHE A 246 -24.65 -12.97 0.57
CA PHE A 246 -24.36 -12.41 1.89
C PHE A 246 -25.06 -11.07 2.13
N LEU A 247 -24.96 -10.13 1.18
CA LEU A 247 -25.63 -8.83 1.29
C LEU A 247 -27.16 -8.98 1.32
N GLY A 248 -27.70 -9.91 0.53
CA GLY A 248 -29.13 -10.22 0.50
C GLY A 248 -29.68 -10.67 1.86
N GLU A 249 -28.94 -11.52 2.58
CA GLU A 249 -29.29 -11.92 3.96
C GLU A 249 -29.33 -10.74 4.93
N MET A 250 -28.52 -9.70 4.66
CA MET A 250 -28.47 -8.48 5.46
C MET A 250 -29.49 -7.42 5.02
N GLY A 251 -30.33 -7.73 4.03
CA GLY A 251 -31.27 -6.77 3.43
C GLY A 251 -30.58 -5.67 2.62
N LEU A 252 -29.35 -5.93 2.16
CA LEU A 252 -28.53 -5.02 1.38
C LEU A 252 -28.42 -5.52 -0.07
N ASN A 253 -28.07 -4.60 -0.98
CA ASN A 253 -27.81 -4.95 -2.37
C ASN A 253 -26.63 -4.11 -2.87
N LEU A 254 -25.77 -4.74 -3.68
CA LEU A 254 -24.69 -4.06 -4.38
C LEU A 254 -25.19 -3.56 -5.75
N GLY A 255 -24.88 -2.31 -6.08
CA GLY A 255 -25.20 -1.72 -7.38
C GLY A 255 -24.38 -2.33 -8.53
N GLY A 256 -24.76 -2.02 -9.77
CA GLY A 256 -23.96 -2.39 -10.96
C GLY A 256 -24.15 -3.82 -11.48
N GLY A 257 -25.01 -4.63 -10.86
CA GLY A 257 -25.40 -5.95 -11.39
C GLY A 257 -24.23 -6.93 -11.48
N GLU A 258 -24.03 -7.58 -12.63
CA GLU A 258 -22.95 -8.55 -12.84
C GLU A 258 -21.55 -7.91 -12.94
N LYS A 259 -21.47 -6.60 -13.17
CA LYS A 259 -20.22 -5.85 -13.34
C LYS A 259 -20.22 -4.61 -12.45
N PRO A 260 -20.24 -4.78 -11.11
CA PRO A 260 -20.21 -3.67 -10.19
C PRO A 260 -18.93 -2.85 -10.38
N THR A 261 -19.05 -1.53 -10.27
CA THR A 261 -17.93 -0.60 -10.32
C THR A 261 -17.39 -0.31 -8.91
N ALA A 262 -16.19 0.24 -8.82
CA ALA A 262 -15.63 0.71 -7.54
C ALA A 262 -16.57 1.70 -6.84
N LYS A 263 -17.26 2.54 -7.61
CA LYS A 263 -18.27 3.48 -7.10
C LYS A 263 -19.48 2.78 -6.48
N ASP A 264 -19.91 1.63 -7.01
CA ASP A 264 -21.00 0.85 -6.42
C ASP A 264 -20.61 0.31 -5.04
N TYR A 265 -19.36 -0.16 -4.90
CA TYR A 265 -18.80 -0.56 -3.61
C TYR A 265 -18.69 0.63 -2.65
N ALA A 266 -18.14 1.76 -3.10
CA ALA A 266 -17.99 2.95 -2.27
C ALA A 266 -19.35 3.49 -1.78
N ASN A 267 -20.37 3.51 -2.65
CA ASN A 267 -21.73 3.89 -2.28
C ASN A 267 -22.32 2.96 -1.21
N LEU A 268 -22.03 1.65 -1.30
CA LEU A 268 -22.50 0.68 -0.31
C LEU A 268 -21.79 0.90 1.04
N ILE A 269 -20.46 1.09 1.04
CA ILE A 269 -19.67 1.39 2.23
C ILE A 269 -20.22 2.65 2.93
N GLU A 270 -20.44 3.72 2.18
CA GLU A 270 -21.00 4.96 2.72
C GLU A 270 -22.42 4.77 3.28
N LYS A 271 -23.23 3.91 2.65
CA LYS A 271 -24.59 3.60 3.12
C LYS A 271 -24.59 2.79 4.42
N VAL A 272 -23.57 1.95 4.65
CA VAL A 272 -23.52 1.05 5.81
C VAL A 272 -22.70 1.59 6.98
N LYS A 273 -21.98 2.71 6.80
CA LYS A 273 -21.01 3.25 7.76
C LYS A 273 -21.51 3.40 9.20
N ASP A 274 -22.80 3.72 9.38
CA ASP A 274 -23.40 3.97 10.69
C ASP A 274 -24.11 2.73 11.28
N ARG A 275 -24.00 1.57 10.62
CA ARG A 275 -24.58 0.31 11.09
C ARG A 275 -23.65 -0.39 12.07
N GLU A 276 -24.23 -1.13 13.02
CA GLU A 276 -23.46 -1.97 13.97
C GLU A 276 -22.62 -3.05 13.27
N ASP A 277 -23.06 -3.50 12.09
CA ASP A 277 -22.40 -4.54 11.29
C ASP A 277 -21.56 -3.99 10.12
N ALA A 278 -21.25 -2.68 10.12
CA ALA A 278 -20.48 -2.03 9.06
C ALA A 278 -19.13 -2.70 8.82
N HIS A 279 -18.37 -2.99 9.89
CA HIS A 279 -17.05 -3.61 9.80
C HIS A 279 -17.08 -5.01 9.17
N LEU A 280 -18.12 -5.79 9.49
CA LEU A 280 -18.35 -7.10 8.88
C LEU A 280 -18.59 -6.95 7.37
N ILE A 281 -19.45 -6.01 6.97
CA ILE A 281 -19.77 -5.77 5.55
C ILE A 281 -18.52 -5.32 4.79
N GLU A 282 -17.76 -4.38 5.34
CA GLU A 282 -16.48 -3.90 4.76
C GLU A 282 -15.48 -5.05 4.58
N THR A 283 -15.37 -5.92 5.58
CA THR A 283 -14.48 -7.10 5.53
C THR A 283 -14.88 -8.07 4.43
N VAL A 284 -16.17 -8.36 4.28
CA VAL A 284 -16.66 -9.26 3.22
C VAL A 284 -16.52 -8.63 1.84
N LEU A 285 -16.74 -7.31 1.71
CA LEU A 285 -16.48 -6.57 0.48
C LEU A 285 -15.00 -6.64 0.09
N LEU A 286 -14.07 -6.43 1.03
CA LEU A 286 -12.64 -6.53 0.76
C LEU A 286 -12.23 -7.94 0.34
N ARG A 287 -12.74 -8.98 1.02
CA ARG A 287 -12.44 -10.40 0.70
C ARG A 287 -12.99 -10.84 -0.65
N SER A 288 -14.02 -10.17 -1.18
CA SER A 288 -14.56 -10.43 -2.51
C SER A 288 -13.59 -9.99 -3.62
N MET A 289 -12.70 -9.03 -3.33
CA MET A 289 -11.78 -8.44 -4.31
C MET A 289 -10.72 -9.43 -4.81
N GLN A 290 -10.11 -9.09 -5.94
CA GLN A 290 -8.95 -9.81 -6.46
C GLN A 290 -7.67 -9.22 -5.84
N LEU A 291 -6.58 -9.98 -5.89
CA LEU A 291 -5.26 -9.42 -5.62
C LEU A 291 -4.82 -8.62 -6.83
N ALA A 292 -4.18 -7.48 -6.61
CA ALA A 292 -3.54 -6.74 -7.68
C ALA A 292 -2.27 -7.48 -8.15
N VAL A 293 -1.99 -7.45 -9.45
CA VAL A 293 -0.84 -8.14 -10.06
C VAL A 293 -0.15 -7.24 -11.08
N TYR A 294 1.08 -7.58 -11.45
CA TYR A 294 1.74 -6.97 -12.61
C TYR A 294 1.30 -7.69 -13.89
N SER A 295 1.10 -6.94 -14.97
CA SER A 295 0.66 -7.46 -16.27
C SER A 295 1.25 -6.62 -17.40
N GLU A 296 1.57 -7.25 -18.54
CA GLU A 296 1.95 -6.53 -19.76
C GLU A 296 0.77 -5.83 -20.44
N LYS A 297 -0.46 -6.23 -20.07
CA LYS A 297 -1.71 -5.65 -20.57
C LYS A 297 -2.35 -4.78 -19.51
N ASN A 298 -2.77 -3.58 -19.90
CA ASN A 298 -3.61 -2.75 -19.07
C ASN A 298 -5.05 -3.32 -19.03
N MET A 299 -5.52 -3.62 -17.82
CA MET A 299 -6.90 -4.05 -17.55
C MET A 299 -7.61 -3.13 -16.53
N GLY A 300 -7.00 -1.98 -16.23
CA GLY A 300 -7.44 -1.06 -15.19
C GLY A 300 -7.13 -1.53 -13.78
N HIS A 301 -7.44 -0.67 -12.82
CA HIS A 301 -7.22 -0.92 -11.40
C HIS A 301 -8.52 -0.66 -10.61
N PHE A 302 -9.29 -1.72 -10.38
CA PHE A 302 -10.60 -1.70 -9.75
C PHE A 302 -10.61 -0.96 -8.41
N GLY A 303 -9.75 -1.37 -7.47
CA GLY A 303 -9.71 -0.76 -6.12
C GLY A 303 -9.39 0.75 -6.11
N LEU A 304 -8.70 1.24 -7.16
CA LEU A 304 -8.32 2.64 -7.28
C LEU A 304 -9.24 3.42 -8.25
N ALA A 305 -10.22 2.75 -8.86
CA ALA A 305 -11.10 3.32 -9.87
C ALA A 305 -10.37 4.01 -11.05
N PHE A 306 -9.19 3.52 -11.43
CA PHE A 306 -8.39 4.09 -12.52
C PHE A 306 -8.39 3.19 -13.77
N PRO A 307 -8.57 3.76 -14.98
CA PRO A 307 -8.50 2.99 -16.24
C PRO A 307 -7.12 2.45 -16.57
N ALA A 308 -6.05 3.09 -16.08
CA ALA A 308 -4.67 2.68 -16.26
C ALA A 308 -3.86 3.05 -15.02
N TYR A 309 -2.97 2.17 -14.58
CA TYR A 309 -2.11 2.38 -13.43
C TYR A 309 -0.81 1.57 -13.56
N ALA A 310 0.32 2.20 -13.27
CA ALA A 310 1.64 1.59 -13.32
C ALA A 310 2.47 2.12 -12.15
N HIS A 311 3.20 1.23 -11.47
CA HIS A 311 4.13 1.68 -10.43
C HIS A 311 5.37 2.31 -11.08
N PHE A 312 5.63 3.57 -10.73
CA PHE A 312 6.75 4.38 -11.23
C PHE A 312 7.63 4.94 -10.11
N THR A 313 7.08 5.04 -8.91
CA THR A 313 7.54 5.89 -7.81
C THR A 313 8.49 5.22 -6.83
N SER A 314 8.87 3.95 -7.04
CA SER A 314 9.78 3.25 -6.12
C SER A 314 10.75 2.26 -6.80
N PRO A 315 11.56 2.71 -7.76
CA PRO A 315 12.50 1.85 -8.49
C PRO A 315 13.67 1.33 -7.66
N ILE A 316 13.96 1.87 -6.47
CA ILE A 316 14.99 1.31 -5.57
C ILE A 316 14.55 -0.06 -5.02
N ARG A 317 13.24 -0.24 -4.82
CA ARG A 317 12.67 -1.40 -4.10
C ARG A 317 11.68 -2.23 -4.90
N ARG A 318 11.37 -1.86 -6.15
CA ARG A 318 10.47 -2.61 -7.04
C ARG A 318 11.04 -2.66 -8.46
N TYR A 319 11.24 -3.86 -8.97
CA TYR A 319 11.74 -4.08 -10.33
C TYR A 319 10.76 -3.60 -11.42
N PRO A 320 9.43 -3.69 -11.25
CA PRO A 320 8.48 -3.11 -12.21
C PRO A 320 8.66 -1.61 -12.44
N ASP A 321 8.91 -0.84 -11.38
CA ASP A 321 9.20 0.59 -11.46
C ASP A 321 10.49 0.86 -12.23
N LEU A 322 11.54 0.05 -12.02
CA LEU A 322 12.78 0.11 -12.80
C LEU A 322 12.53 -0.12 -14.31
N MET A 323 11.63 -1.06 -14.64
CA MET A 323 11.22 -1.31 -16.03
C MET A 323 10.42 -0.14 -16.62
N VAL A 324 9.52 0.47 -15.85
CA VAL A 324 8.79 1.67 -16.25
C VAL A 324 9.76 2.84 -16.48
N HIS A 325 10.77 3.02 -15.62
CA HIS A 325 11.81 4.03 -15.79
C HIS A 325 12.58 3.84 -17.10
N ARG A 326 12.95 2.60 -17.44
CA ARG A 326 13.63 2.28 -18.71
C ARG A 326 12.77 2.66 -19.92
N ALA A 327 11.48 2.33 -19.89
CA ALA A 327 10.55 2.68 -20.96
C ALA A 327 10.39 4.20 -21.11
N ILE A 328 10.16 4.92 -20.01
CA ILE A 328 10.01 6.38 -20.02
C ILE A 328 11.29 7.07 -20.52
N ARG A 329 12.45 6.67 -20.01
CA ARG A 329 13.75 7.19 -20.46
C ARG A 329 13.96 6.96 -21.96
N HIS A 330 13.63 5.76 -22.47
CA HIS A 330 13.72 5.45 -23.89
C HIS A 330 12.87 6.43 -24.71
N LEU A 331 11.63 6.69 -24.29
CA LEU A 331 10.73 7.63 -24.95
C LEU A 331 11.26 9.07 -24.92
N ILE A 332 11.81 9.52 -23.79
CA ILE A 332 12.42 10.87 -23.67
C ILE A 332 13.56 11.05 -24.67
N ARG A 333 14.47 10.07 -24.76
CA ARG A 333 15.70 10.17 -25.56
C ARG A 333 15.48 9.92 -27.05
N ASN A 334 14.57 9.02 -27.41
CA ASN A 334 14.39 8.58 -28.80
C ASN A 334 13.12 9.13 -29.46
N LYS A 335 12.23 9.79 -28.69
CA LYS A 335 10.95 10.33 -29.17
C LYS A 335 10.08 9.28 -29.90
N GLY A 336 10.05 8.07 -29.36
CA GLY A 336 9.25 6.96 -29.86
C GLY A 336 9.65 5.60 -29.28
N SER A 337 8.84 4.58 -29.52
CA SER A 337 9.04 3.21 -29.00
C SER A 337 10.02 2.38 -29.84
N ALA A 338 10.40 2.84 -31.03
CA ALA A 338 11.33 2.14 -31.91
C ALA A 338 12.68 1.88 -31.22
N GLY A 339 13.21 0.67 -31.38
CA GLY A 339 14.49 0.28 -30.79
C GLY A 339 14.47 0.01 -29.28
N PHE A 340 13.29 -0.01 -28.64
CA PHE A 340 13.19 -0.43 -27.24
C PHE A 340 13.56 -1.91 -27.08
N ALA A 341 14.39 -2.22 -26.08
CA ALA A 341 15.05 -3.52 -25.96
C ALA A 341 14.10 -4.67 -25.57
N TYR A 342 12.92 -4.36 -25.02
CA TYR A 342 12.00 -5.35 -24.49
C TYR A 342 10.75 -5.46 -25.35
N SER A 343 10.37 -6.70 -25.66
CA SER A 343 9.12 -7.02 -26.34
C SER A 343 7.97 -7.22 -25.34
N ASN A 344 6.73 -7.30 -25.84
CA ASN A 344 5.58 -7.69 -25.03
C ASN A 344 5.73 -9.10 -24.41
N LYS A 345 6.47 -10.00 -25.06
CA LYS A 345 6.75 -11.35 -24.53
C LYS A 345 7.69 -11.29 -23.33
N ASP A 346 8.68 -10.42 -23.39
CA ASP A 346 9.60 -10.19 -22.26
C ASP A 346 8.85 -9.56 -21.10
N MET A 347 8.01 -8.56 -21.37
CA MET A 347 7.15 -7.93 -20.35
C MET A 347 6.22 -8.93 -19.69
N HIS A 348 5.61 -9.84 -20.44
CA HIS A 348 4.78 -10.90 -19.87
C HIS A 348 5.56 -11.78 -18.88
N SER A 349 6.75 -12.24 -19.27
CA SER A 349 7.59 -13.09 -18.42
C SER A 349 8.06 -12.35 -17.16
N ILE A 350 8.44 -11.08 -17.30
CA ILE A 350 8.83 -10.22 -16.17
C ILE A 350 7.63 -9.96 -15.25
N ALA A 351 6.43 -9.74 -15.79
CA ALA A 351 5.21 -9.51 -15.02
C ALA A 351 4.85 -10.71 -14.14
N GLU A 352 4.94 -11.92 -14.68
CA GLU A 352 4.72 -13.16 -13.94
C GLU A 352 5.73 -13.29 -12.79
N ASN A 353 7.02 -13.09 -13.07
CA ASN A 353 8.08 -13.15 -12.06
C ASN A 353 7.90 -12.09 -10.96
N CYS A 354 7.60 -10.84 -11.34
CA CYS A 354 7.38 -9.75 -10.38
C CYS A 354 6.14 -10.02 -9.50
N SER A 355 5.07 -10.58 -10.06
CA SER A 355 3.87 -10.94 -9.28
C SER A 355 4.11 -12.13 -8.36
N LEU A 356 4.96 -13.08 -8.75
CA LEU A 356 5.38 -14.21 -7.91
C LEU A 356 6.24 -13.76 -6.74
N THR A 357 7.22 -12.88 -7.00
CA THR A 357 8.13 -12.35 -5.98
C THR A 357 7.42 -11.43 -4.98
N ASP A 358 6.44 -10.62 -5.44
CA ASP A 358 5.55 -9.81 -4.59
C ASP A 358 4.83 -10.70 -3.56
N ARG A 359 4.16 -11.77 -4.02
CA ARG A 359 3.48 -12.73 -3.13
C ARG A 359 4.44 -13.46 -2.19
N ARG A 360 5.59 -13.89 -2.69
CA ARG A 360 6.62 -14.56 -1.87
C ARG A 360 7.10 -13.66 -0.73
N ALA A 361 7.29 -12.38 -1.00
CA ALA A 361 7.70 -11.39 0.00
C ALA A 361 6.61 -11.15 1.05
N GLU A 362 5.34 -11.01 0.63
CA GLU A 362 4.21 -10.89 1.54
C GLU A 362 4.04 -12.12 2.46
N GLU A 363 4.12 -13.33 1.88
CA GLU A 363 4.03 -14.59 2.63
C GLU A 363 5.14 -14.72 3.67
N ALA A 364 6.39 -14.45 3.29
CA ALA A 364 7.53 -14.49 4.21
C ALA A 364 7.39 -13.44 5.32
N SER A 365 6.97 -12.22 4.98
CA SER A 365 6.79 -11.14 5.97
C SER A 365 5.67 -11.48 6.96
N ARG A 366 4.54 -12.01 6.47
CA ARG A 366 3.43 -12.47 7.32
C ARG A 366 3.87 -13.59 8.26
N ASP A 367 4.68 -14.52 7.79
CA ASP A 367 5.19 -15.64 8.58
C ASP A 367 6.07 -15.18 9.75
N VAL A 368 6.96 -14.20 9.52
CA VAL A 368 7.79 -13.58 10.56
C VAL A 368 6.95 -12.75 11.53
N ILE A 369 6.01 -11.95 11.02
CA ILE A 369 5.06 -11.18 11.84
C ILE A 369 4.28 -12.12 12.77
N GLN A 370 3.80 -13.26 12.26
CA GLN A 370 3.06 -14.24 13.05
C GLN A 370 3.96 -14.87 14.13
N TRP A 371 5.24 -15.11 13.83
CA TRP A 371 6.19 -15.60 14.83
C TRP A 371 6.37 -14.60 15.97
N TYR A 372 6.59 -13.32 15.67
CA TYR A 372 6.72 -12.26 16.69
C TYR A 372 5.44 -12.06 17.51
N LYS A 373 4.27 -12.19 16.87
CA LYS A 373 2.98 -12.23 17.57
C LYS A 373 2.91 -13.38 18.57
N CYS A 374 3.37 -14.57 18.19
CA CYS A 374 3.42 -15.72 19.10
C CYS A 374 4.42 -15.49 20.24
N GLU A 375 5.63 -14.98 19.96
CA GLU A 375 6.62 -14.63 20.99
C GLU A 375 6.03 -13.69 22.04
N PHE A 376 5.38 -12.61 21.59
CA PHE A 376 4.72 -11.65 22.46
C PHE A 376 3.62 -12.28 23.34
N MET A 377 2.90 -13.28 22.82
CA MET A 377 1.79 -13.94 23.53
C MET A 377 2.24 -15.06 24.47
N GLN A 378 3.48 -15.56 24.41
CA GLN A 378 3.94 -16.64 25.30
C GLN A 378 3.80 -16.29 26.78
N GLY A 379 4.13 -15.04 27.15
CA GLY A 379 4.01 -14.55 28.52
C GLY A 379 2.57 -14.28 28.99
N LYS A 380 1.58 -14.40 28.09
CA LYS A 380 0.17 -14.03 28.32
C LYS A 380 -0.77 -15.23 28.46
N VAL A 381 -0.22 -16.45 28.53
CA VAL A 381 -1.01 -17.67 28.72
C VAL A 381 -1.77 -17.59 30.05
N GLY A 382 -3.08 -17.82 29.98
CA GLY A 382 -4.00 -17.73 31.11
C GLY A 382 -4.72 -16.38 31.23
N GLU A 383 -4.29 -15.36 30.51
CA GLU A 383 -4.94 -14.05 30.50
C GLU A 383 -6.19 -14.04 29.61
N ILE A 384 -7.09 -13.10 29.89
CA ILE A 384 -8.37 -12.94 29.19
C ILE A 384 -8.36 -11.64 28.42
N TYR A 385 -8.80 -11.71 27.17
CA TYR A 385 -8.87 -10.59 26.25
C TYR A 385 -10.25 -10.46 25.63
N GLU A 386 -10.63 -9.22 25.36
CA GLU A 386 -11.71 -8.90 24.43
C GLU A 386 -11.17 -9.01 23.00
N GLY A 387 -12.01 -9.48 22.09
CA GLY A 387 -11.64 -9.56 20.69
C GLY A 387 -12.84 -9.61 19.76
N THR A 388 -12.54 -9.60 18.48
CA THR A 388 -13.52 -9.67 17.41
C THR A 388 -13.29 -10.94 16.61
N ILE A 389 -14.36 -11.69 16.30
CA ILE A 389 -14.25 -12.84 15.40
C ILE A 389 -13.81 -12.32 14.03
N SER A 390 -12.59 -12.65 13.62
CA SER A 390 -11.93 -12.23 12.38
C SER A 390 -12.09 -13.27 11.27
N GLY A 391 -12.42 -14.52 11.62
CA GLY A 391 -12.63 -15.60 10.67
C GLY A 391 -13.50 -16.71 11.23
N VAL A 392 -14.27 -17.38 10.37
CA VAL A 392 -15.09 -18.53 10.76
C VAL A 392 -14.86 -19.65 9.75
N THR A 393 -14.59 -20.85 10.26
CA THR A 393 -14.38 -22.07 9.47
C THR A 393 -15.24 -23.20 10.01
N SER A 394 -15.23 -24.35 9.33
CA SER A 394 -15.94 -25.54 9.81
C SER A 394 -15.39 -26.14 11.10
N PHE A 395 -14.13 -25.84 11.45
CA PHE A 395 -13.44 -26.41 12.61
C PHE A 395 -13.26 -25.42 13.77
N GLY A 396 -13.77 -24.19 13.64
CA GLY A 396 -13.69 -23.20 14.71
C GLY A 396 -13.79 -21.76 14.19
N MET A 397 -13.33 -20.82 15.01
CA MET A 397 -13.34 -19.40 14.69
C MET A 397 -12.03 -18.75 15.11
N PHE A 398 -11.56 -17.82 14.29
CA PHE A 398 -10.42 -16.98 14.60
C PHE A 398 -10.90 -15.70 15.28
N VAL A 399 -10.19 -15.29 16.32
CA VAL A 399 -10.49 -14.09 17.11
C VAL A 399 -9.26 -13.21 17.07
N GLU A 400 -9.42 -11.96 16.64
CA GLU A 400 -8.41 -10.92 16.73
C GLU A 400 -8.58 -10.16 18.05
N LEU A 401 -7.52 -10.08 18.84
CA LEU A 401 -7.50 -9.42 20.15
C LEU A 401 -7.39 -7.90 20.03
N ASP A 402 -8.18 -7.20 20.84
CA ASP A 402 -8.18 -5.75 20.90
C ASP A 402 -6.85 -5.18 21.43
N GLY A 403 -6.37 -4.10 20.80
CA GLY A 403 -5.18 -3.36 21.23
C GLY A 403 -3.85 -4.09 21.04
N ILE A 404 -3.89 -5.39 20.71
CA ILE A 404 -2.71 -6.24 20.51
C ILE A 404 -2.61 -6.71 19.05
N TYR A 405 -3.74 -6.73 18.32
CA TYR A 405 -3.80 -7.09 16.89
C TYR A 405 -3.24 -8.48 16.61
N VAL A 406 -3.43 -9.41 17.55
CA VAL A 406 -3.02 -10.80 17.45
C VAL A 406 -4.24 -11.66 17.20
N GLU A 407 -4.13 -12.59 16.25
CA GLU A 407 -5.18 -13.56 15.93
C GLU A 407 -4.85 -14.93 16.54
N GLY A 408 -5.86 -15.57 17.11
CA GLY A 408 -5.78 -16.95 17.60
C GLY A 408 -7.06 -17.73 17.33
N LEU A 409 -6.98 -19.06 17.43
CA LEU A 409 -8.05 -20.00 17.08
C LEU A 409 -8.82 -20.44 18.34
N VAL A 410 -10.13 -20.24 18.33
CA VAL A 410 -11.05 -21.01 19.18
C VAL A 410 -11.50 -22.23 18.38
N HIS A 411 -10.94 -23.40 18.69
CA HIS A 411 -11.33 -24.64 18.02
C HIS A 411 -12.77 -25.02 18.40
N ILE A 412 -13.50 -25.68 17.51
CA ILE A 412 -14.90 -26.09 17.71
C ILE A 412 -15.10 -26.93 18.99
N THR A 413 -14.09 -27.68 19.41
CA THR A 413 -14.12 -28.49 20.65
C THR A 413 -14.00 -27.66 21.92
N ALA A 414 -13.54 -26.42 21.82
CA ALA A 414 -13.48 -25.46 22.92
C ALA A 414 -14.76 -24.59 23.00
N LEU A 415 -15.72 -24.81 22.10
CA LEU A 415 -17.04 -24.19 22.19
C LEU A 415 -17.95 -24.96 23.15
N PRO A 416 -18.99 -24.32 23.71
CA PRO A 416 -20.00 -25.01 24.52
C PRO A 416 -20.57 -26.23 23.80
N ALA A 417 -20.80 -27.32 24.54
CA ALA A 417 -21.21 -28.61 23.98
C ALA A 417 -22.51 -28.50 23.15
N ASP A 418 -22.36 -28.58 21.83
CA ASP A 418 -23.41 -28.51 20.83
C ASP A 418 -22.92 -29.12 19.50
N TYR A 419 -23.84 -29.34 18.56
CA TYR A 419 -23.51 -29.60 17.16
C TYR A 419 -23.53 -28.29 16.38
N TYR A 420 -22.38 -27.83 15.88
CA TYR A 420 -22.30 -26.55 15.17
C TYR A 420 -22.35 -26.73 13.66
N HIS A 421 -23.29 -26.04 13.03
CA HIS A 421 -23.40 -25.95 11.58
C HIS A 421 -22.61 -24.74 11.07
N PHE A 422 -21.70 -24.99 10.13
CA PHE A 422 -20.96 -23.94 9.44
C PHE A 422 -21.74 -23.44 8.23
N ASP A 423 -22.01 -22.14 8.22
CA ASP A 423 -22.61 -21.41 7.12
C ASP A 423 -21.51 -20.53 6.47
N PRO A 424 -20.94 -20.95 5.33
CA PRO A 424 -19.88 -20.21 4.66
C PRO A 424 -20.36 -18.89 4.04
N ILE A 425 -21.65 -18.75 3.72
CA ILE A 425 -22.22 -17.53 3.12
C ILE A 425 -22.45 -16.50 4.22
N GLY A 426 -23.13 -16.90 5.30
CA GLY A 426 -23.40 -16.03 6.44
C GLY A 426 -22.18 -15.74 7.32
N HIS A 427 -21.05 -16.42 7.05
CA HIS A 427 -19.81 -16.39 7.83
C HIS A 427 -20.04 -16.68 9.33
N ARG A 428 -20.72 -17.79 9.64
CA ARG A 428 -21.11 -18.13 11.02
C ARG A 428 -21.07 -19.61 11.35
N LEU A 429 -20.92 -19.91 12.63
CA LEU A 429 -21.17 -21.21 13.25
C LEU A 429 -22.42 -21.10 14.12
N THR A 430 -23.40 -21.97 13.88
CA THR A 430 -24.66 -21.99 14.65
C THR A 430 -24.83 -23.31 15.38
N GLY A 431 -24.99 -23.27 16.70
CA GLY A 431 -25.26 -24.44 17.52
C GLY A 431 -26.71 -24.93 17.33
N GLU A 432 -26.88 -26.22 17.01
CA GLU A 432 -28.17 -26.84 16.72
C GLU A 432 -29.12 -26.81 17.92
N ARG A 433 -28.61 -27.14 19.12
CA ARG A 433 -29.43 -27.23 20.35
C ARG A 433 -29.54 -25.91 21.08
N THR A 434 -28.44 -25.16 21.18
CA THR A 434 -28.38 -23.93 21.97
C THR A 434 -28.83 -22.69 21.18
N GLY A 435 -28.80 -22.75 19.84
CA GLY A 435 -29.00 -21.60 18.98
C GLY A 435 -27.89 -20.55 19.08
N LYS A 436 -26.78 -20.82 19.79
CA LYS A 436 -25.64 -19.90 19.89
C LYS A 436 -25.07 -19.67 18.49
N ASN A 437 -24.87 -18.40 18.14
CA ASN A 437 -24.43 -17.98 16.82
C ASN A 437 -23.11 -17.21 16.95
N TYR A 438 -22.05 -17.76 16.38
CA TYR A 438 -20.75 -17.12 16.31
C TYR A 438 -20.52 -16.67 14.87
N ARG A 439 -20.70 -15.37 14.63
CA ARG A 439 -20.56 -14.76 13.31
C ARG A 439 -19.30 -13.91 13.23
N LEU A 440 -18.73 -13.82 12.03
CA LEU A 440 -17.70 -12.83 11.70
C LEU A 440 -18.13 -11.43 12.18
N GLY A 441 -17.21 -10.71 12.82
CA GLY A 441 -17.46 -9.39 13.41
C GLY A 441 -18.11 -9.39 14.79
N ASN A 442 -18.56 -10.54 15.32
CA ASN A 442 -19.06 -10.59 16.70
C ASN A 442 -17.94 -10.37 17.71
N ARG A 443 -18.31 -9.70 18.80
CA ARG A 443 -17.46 -9.43 19.96
C ARG A 443 -17.50 -10.62 20.90
N VAL A 444 -16.33 -11.07 21.33
CA VAL A 444 -16.17 -12.22 22.23
C VAL A 444 -15.06 -11.97 23.23
N LYS A 445 -15.16 -12.62 24.40
CA LYS A 445 -14.05 -12.73 25.35
C LYS A 445 -13.39 -14.08 25.18
N VAL A 446 -12.06 -14.09 25.13
CA VAL A 446 -11.27 -15.30 24.99
C VAL A 446 -10.14 -15.34 26.00
N LYS A 447 -9.81 -16.55 26.45
CA LYS A 447 -8.65 -16.82 27.30
C LYS A 447 -7.54 -17.44 26.46
N VAL A 448 -6.31 -16.96 26.64
CA VAL A 448 -5.13 -17.54 25.99
C VAL A 448 -4.81 -18.88 26.64
N MET A 449 -4.94 -19.98 25.89
CA MET A 449 -4.74 -21.33 26.43
C MET A 449 -3.36 -21.88 26.13
N ARG A 450 -2.89 -21.67 24.90
CA ARG A 450 -1.60 -22.17 24.44
C ARG A 450 -1.03 -21.27 23.36
N VAL A 451 0.29 -21.15 23.35
CA VAL A 451 1.03 -20.51 22.28
C VAL A 451 2.12 -21.47 21.80
N SER A 452 2.15 -21.75 20.49
CA SER A 452 3.15 -22.60 19.84
C SER A 452 4.00 -21.74 18.91
N LEU A 453 5.28 -21.54 19.25
CA LEU A 453 6.24 -20.84 18.36
C LEU A 453 6.60 -21.68 17.13
N GLU A 454 6.65 -23.00 17.29
CA GLU A 454 6.97 -23.93 16.20
C GLU A 454 5.87 -23.92 15.13
N ASP A 455 4.61 -24.01 15.57
CA ASP A 455 3.47 -23.98 14.65
C ASP A 455 3.01 -22.55 14.29
N LYS A 456 3.53 -21.53 14.99
CA LYS A 456 3.12 -20.11 14.91
C LYS A 456 1.62 -19.93 15.14
N LYS A 457 1.08 -20.68 16.11
CA LYS A 457 -0.34 -20.75 16.45
C LYS A 457 -0.60 -20.35 17.89
N ILE A 458 -1.76 -19.73 18.10
CA ILE A 458 -2.27 -19.35 19.40
C ILE A 458 -3.66 -19.97 19.53
N ASP A 459 -3.86 -20.74 20.58
CA ASP A 459 -5.14 -21.39 20.89
C ASP A 459 -5.87 -20.60 21.99
N PHE A 460 -7.15 -20.38 21.75
CA PHE A 460 -8.05 -19.67 22.63
C PHE A 460 -9.19 -20.56 23.11
N GLU A 461 -9.70 -20.23 24.30
CA GLU A 461 -10.96 -20.76 24.83
C GLU A 461 -11.94 -19.60 25.00
N LEU A 462 -13.21 -19.84 24.71
CA LEU A 462 -14.25 -18.83 24.88
C LEU A 462 -14.56 -18.64 26.37
N VAL A 463 -14.65 -17.38 26.81
CA VAL A 463 -15.07 -17.01 28.16
C VAL A 463 -16.50 -16.51 28.11
N GLU A 464 -17.35 -16.99 29.03
CA GLU A 464 -18.76 -16.58 29.13
C GLU A 464 -18.95 -15.13 29.62
#